data_AF-A0A7X6DEZ2-F1
#
_entry.id   AF-A0A7X6DEZ2-F1
#
_cell.length_a   1.000
_cell.length_b   1.000
_cell.length_c   1.000
_cell.angle_alpha   90.00
_cell.angle_beta   90.00
_cell.angle_gamma   90.00
#
_symmetry.space_group_name_H-M   'P 1'
#
loop_
_entity.id
_entity.type
_entity.pdbx_description
1 polymer ?
#
loop_
_entity_poly.entity_id
_entity_poly.type
_entity_poly.pdbx_seq_one_letter_code
_entity_poly.pdbx_strand_id
1 'polypeptide(L)'
;MRTVLALILVAAVGGCAVVPPAAWDFDPARPAPAAALAPQQVAPMTQRVAQLETERTAIRNRIAAARDVRQRLALYEQLHRVGRELSPLERQLAGRR
;
A
#
# COMPACT_ATOMS: atom_id res chain seq x y z
N MET A 1 25.19 -29.68 -21.24
CA MET A 1 25.22 -28.53 -20.31
C MET A 1 25.36 -27.17 -21.00
N ARG A 2 26.25 -27.00 -22.00
CA ARG A 2 26.39 -25.73 -22.77
C ARG A 2 25.11 -25.26 -23.48
N THR A 3 24.31 -26.19 -24.01
CA THR A 3 23.03 -25.90 -24.69
C THR A 3 21.94 -25.39 -23.76
N VAL A 4 21.88 -25.89 -22.53
CA VAL A 4 20.93 -25.43 -21.49
C VAL A 4 21.29 -24.01 -21.04
N LEU A 5 22.58 -23.72 -20.89
CA LEU A 5 23.07 -22.39 -20.54
C LEU A 5 22.74 -21.34 -21.62
N ALA A 6 22.83 -21.73 -22.91
CA ALA A 6 22.48 -20.85 -24.02
C ALA A 6 20.98 -20.51 -24.06
N LEU A 7 20.10 -21.47 -23.78
CA LEU A 7 18.65 -21.26 -23.72
C LEU A 7 18.23 -20.31 -22.60
N ILE A 8 18.85 -20.42 -21.43
CA ILE A 8 18.60 -19.51 -20.29
C ILE A 8 19.03 -18.09 -20.63
N LEU A 9 20.19 -17.93 -21.29
CA LEU A 9 20.72 -16.63 -21.68
C LEU A 9 19.81 -15.92 -22.71
N VAL A 10 19.29 -16.66 -23.69
CA VAL A 10 18.37 -16.11 -24.69
C VAL A 10 17.04 -15.69 -24.06
N ALA A 11 16.50 -16.48 -23.12
CA ALA A 11 15.28 -16.13 -22.40
C ALA A 11 15.45 -14.87 -21.53
N ALA A 12 16.60 -14.71 -20.88
CA ALA A 12 16.89 -13.54 -20.05
C ALA A 12 17.05 -12.25 -20.88
N VAL A 13 17.67 -12.34 -22.07
CA VAL A 13 17.88 -11.16 -22.94
C VAL A 13 16.58 -10.80 -23.70
N GLY A 14 15.77 -11.78 -24.08
CA GLY A 14 14.47 -11.53 -24.73
C GLY A 14 13.48 -10.79 -23.82
N GLY A 15 13.52 -11.03 -22.50
CA GLY A 15 12.66 -10.34 -21.53
C GLY A 15 12.90 -8.82 -21.46
N CYS A 16 14.12 -8.37 -21.74
CA CYS A 16 14.45 -6.94 -21.73
C CYS A 16 14.04 -6.20 -23.01
N ALA A 17 13.82 -6.91 -24.12
CA ALA A 17 13.41 -6.30 -25.40
C ALA A 17 11.91 -6.00 -25.47
N VAL A 18 11.11 -6.57 -24.56
CA VAL A 18 9.65 -6.39 -24.51
C VAL A 18 9.25 -5.10 -23.79
N VAL A 19 10.17 -4.49 -23.03
CA VAL A 19 9.90 -3.24 -22.32
C VAL A 19 10.09 -2.07 -23.30
N PRO A 20 9.03 -1.35 -23.69
CA PRO A 20 9.18 -0.20 -24.57
C PRO A 20 10.08 0.84 -23.91
N PRO A 21 10.93 1.57 -24.66
CA PRO A 21 11.87 2.56 -24.10
C PRO A 21 11.17 3.60 -23.21
N ALA A 22 9.94 3.97 -23.57
CA ALA A 22 9.10 4.90 -22.82
C ALA A 22 8.69 4.41 -21.43
N ALA A 23 8.82 3.12 -21.10
CA ALA A 23 8.54 2.60 -19.76
C ALA A 23 9.67 2.85 -18.76
N TRP A 24 10.85 3.26 -19.24
CA TRP A 24 11.99 3.64 -18.40
C TRP A 24 12.07 5.14 -18.14
N ASP A 25 11.33 5.93 -18.91
CA ASP A 25 11.38 7.39 -18.81
C ASP A 25 10.24 7.86 -17.90
N PHE A 26 10.61 8.47 -16.77
CA PHE A 26 9.65 9.13 -15.90
C PHE A 26 9.34 10.51 -16.49
N ASP A 27 8.20 10.62 -17.18
CA ASP A 27 7.70 11.91 -17.68
C ASP A 27 6.81 12.58 -16.60
N PRO A 28 7.28 13.64 -15.92
CA PRO A 28 6.48 14.35 -14.93
C PRO A 28 5.27 15.08 -15.57
N ALA A 29 5.29 15.33 -16.88
CA ALA A 29 4.16 15.89 -17.62
C ALA A 29 3.12 14.82 -18.02
N ARG A 30 3.46 13.53 -17.92
CA ARG A 30 2.55 12.39 -18.17
C ARG A 30 2.73 11.32 -17.09
N PRO A 31 2.28 11.59 -15.84
CA PRO A 31 2.33 10.58 -14.79
C PRO A 31 1.59 9.32 -15.24
N ALA A 32 2.16 8.15 -14.93
CA ALA A 32 1.53 6.87 -15.23
C ALA A 32 0.09 6.84 -14.68
N PRO A 33 -0.89 6.32 -15.44
CA PRO A 33 -2.27 6.28 -14.98
C PRO A 33 -2.36 5.45 -13.69
N ALA A 34 -2.90 6.04 -12.63
CA ALA A 34 -3.19 5.32 -11.40
C ALA A 34 -4.11 4.13 -11.74
N ALA A 35 -3.78 2.94 -11.21
CA ALA A 35 -4.62 1.77 -11.41
C ALA A 35 -6.02 2.07 -10.84
N ALA A 36 -7.00 2.24 -11.73
CA ALA A 36 -8.36 2.57 -11.33
C ALA A 36 -8.94 1.39 -10.54
N LEU A 37 -9.30 1.63 -9.27
CA LEU A 37 -10.00 0.65 -8.44
C LEU A 37 -11.37 0.35 -9.04
N ALA A 38 -11.74 -0.94 -9.08
CA ALA A 38 -13.08 -1.32 -9.52
C ALA A 38 -14.14 -0.77 -8.55
N PRO A 39 -15.30 -0.26 -9.02
CA PRO A 39 -16.33 0.32 -8.14
C PRO A 39 -16.75 -0.61 -6.99
N GLN A 40 -16.78 -1.91 -7.24
CA GLN A 40 -17.09 -2.95 -6.26
C GLN A 40 -16.08 -3.09 -5.11
N GLN A 41 -14.84 -2.62 -5.29
CA GLN A 41 -13.80 -2.63 -4.25
C GLN A 41 -13.84 -1.35 -3.40
N VAL A 42 -14.37 -0.26 -3.93
CA VAL A 42 -14.34 1.06 -3.26
C VAL A 42 -15.25 1.09 -2.03
N ALA A 43 -16.47 0.57 -2.14
CA ALA A 43 -17.42 0.54 -1.04
C ALA A 43 -16.89 -0.22 0.20
N PRO A 44 -16.41 -1.48 0.08
CA PRO A 44 -15.87 -2.21 1.24
C PRO A 44 -14.59 -1.57 1.79
N MET A 45 -13.73 -1.00 0.94
CA MET A 45 -12.54 -0.28 1.40
C MET A 45 -12.89 0.97 2.21
N THR A 46 -13.87 1.75 1.74
CA THR A 46 -14.34 2.96 2.45
C THR A 46 -14.94 2.59 3.80
N GLN A 47 -15.73 1.51 3.85
CA GLN A 47 -16.28 0.99 5.10
C GLN A 47 -15.17 0.56 6.07
N ARG A 48 -14.15 -0.15 5.58
CA ARG A 48 -13.01 -0.58 6.41
C ARG A 48 -12.21 0.60 6.94
N VAL A 49 -11.98 1.63 6.12
CA VAL A 49 -11.34 2.89 6.54
C VAL A 49 -12.14 3.55 7.67
N ALA A 50 -13.47 3.67 7.52
CA ALA A 50 -14.31 4.25 8.57
C ALA A 50 -14.26 3.47 9.90
N GLN A 51 -14.20 2.14 9.83
CA GLN A 51 -14.01 1.29 11.01
C GLN A 51 -12.66 1.53 11.69
N LEU A 52 -11.57 1.49 10.92
CA LEU A 52 -10.22 1.73 11.43
C LEU A 52 -10.05 3.13 12.02
N GLU A 53 -10.71 4.13 11.44
CA GLU A 53 -10.77 5.49 11.97
C GLU A 53 -11.48 5.59 13.32
N THR A 54 -12.59 4.85 13.46
CA THR A 54 -13.32 4.74 14.72
C THR A 54 -12.46 4.04 15.79
N GLU A 55 -11.82 2.93 15.43
CA GLU A 55 -10.88 2.20 16.31
C GLU A 55 -9.71 3.09 16.74
N ARG A 56 -9.10 3.81 15.80
CA ARG A 56 -8.00 4.75 16.06
C ARG A 56 -8.42 5.82 17.08
N THR A 57 -9.61 6.38 16.91
CA THR A 57 -10.16 7.39 17.81
C THR A 57 -10.43 6.82 19.20
N ALA A 58 -11.00 5.62 19.29
CA ALA A 58 -11.21 4.93 20.55
C ALA A 58 -9.89 4.67 21.30
N ILE A 59 -8.85 4.23 20.60
CA ILE A 59 -7.51 4.01 21.19
C ILE A 59 -6.92 5.34 21.70
N ARG A 60 -7.02 6.43 20.92
CA ARG A 60 -6.55 7.76 21.35
C ARG A 60 -7.26 8.23 22.62
N ASN A 61 -8.57 8.00 22.73
CA ASN A 61 -9.33 8.33 23.94
C ASN A 61 -8.85 7.51 25.15
N ARG A 62 -8.57 6.21 24.95
CA ARG A 62 -8.00 5.36 26.01
C ARG A 62 -6.59 5.80 26.42
N ILE A 63 -5.76 6.24 25.48
CA ILE A 63 -4.42 6.79 25.77
C ILE A 63 -4.55 8.05 26.63
N ALA A 64 -5.47 8.96 26.27
CA ALA A 64 -5.71 10.19 27.03
C ALA A 64 -6.18 9.92 28.47
N ALA A 65 -6.94 8.84 28.68
CA ALA A 65 -7.40 8.43 30.01
C ALA A 65 -6.38 7.59 30.80
N ALA A 66 -5.35 7.03 30.16
CA ALA A 66 -4.40 6.11 30.79
C ALA A 66 -3.43 6.85 31.73
N ARG A 67 -3.45 6.47 33.02
CA ARG A 67 -2.55 7.02 34.05
C ARG A 67 -1.22 6.27 34.11
N ASP A 68 -1.25 4.96 33.85
CA ASP A 68 -0.05 4.11 33.85
C ASP A 68 0.72 4.21 32.52
N VAL A 69 2.04 4.29 32.61
CA VAL A 69 2.95 4.35 31.47
C VAL A 69 2.97 3.02 30.71
N ARG A 70 2.96 1.87 31.41
CA ARG A 70 2.99 0.55 30.75
C ARG A 70 1.70 0.31 29.95
N GLN A 71 0.55 0.63 30.55
CA GLN A 71 -0.72 0.61 29.84
C GLN A 71 -0.72 1.50 28.60
N ARG A 72 -0.15 2.70 28.70
CA ARG A 72 -0.06 3.65 27.58
C ARG A 72 0.82 3.13 26.44
N LEU A 73 1.93 2.47 26.76
CA LEU A 73 2.83 1.86 25.77
C LEU A 73 2.11 0.79 24.95
N ALA A 74 1.38 -0.11 25.61
CA ALA A 74 0.58 -1.13 24.93
C ALA A 74 -0.51 -0.53 24.01
N LEU A 75 -1.10 0.61 24.41
CA LEU A 75 -2.06 1.34 23.58
C LEU A 75 -1.40 2.01 22.37
N TYR A 76 -0.17 2.53 22.49
CA TYR A 76 0.57 3.06 21.35
C TYR A 76 0.92 1.97 20.32
N GLU A 77 1.27 0.77 20.77
CA GLU A 77 1.49 -0.37 19.87
C GLU A 77 0.20 -0.73 19.10
N GLN A 78 -0.95 -0.74 19.78
CA GLN A 78 -2.25 -0.95 19.14
C GLN A 78 -2.56 0.17 18.13
N LEU A 79 -2.34 1.44 18.50
CA LEU A 79 -2.53 2.58 17.62
C LEU A 79 -1.65 2.47 16.37
N HIS A 80 -0.41 2.03 16.54
CA HIS A 80 0.53 1.87 15.44
C HIS A 80 0.13 0.72 14.50
N ARG A 81 -0.39 -0.40 15.03
CA ARG A 81 -0.97 -1.47 14.21
C ARG A 81 -2.14 -0.96 13.36
N VAL A 82 -3.10 -0.25 13.96
CA VAL A 82 -4.24 0.34 13.24
C VAL A 82 -3.75 1.31 12.16
N GLY A 83 -2.75 2.14 12.46
CA GLY A 83 -2.15 3.06 11.47
C GLY A 83 -1.52 2.34 10.27
N ARG A 84 -0.86 1.19 10.49
CA ARG A 84 -0.29 0.38 9.40
C ARG A 84 -1.36 -0.24 8.50
N GLU A 85 -2.53 -0.57 9.05
CA GLU A 85 -3.66 -1.08 8.26
C GLU A 85 -4.38 0.05 7.51
N LEU A 86 -4.52 1.23 8.14
CA LEU A 86 -5.24 2.37 7.59
C LEU A 86 -4.49 3.04 6.42
N SER A 87 -3.19 3.30 6.58
CA SER A 87 -2.37 4.04 5.60
C SER A 87 -2.42 3.49 4.16
N PRO A 88 -2.27 2.17 3.89
CA PRO A 88 -2.36 1.67 2.53
C PRO A 88 -3.75 1.86 1.92
N LEU A 89 -4.82 1.69 2.71
CA LEU A 89 -6.20 1.85 2.25
C LEU A 89 -6.49 3.31 1.88
N GLU A 90 -6.05 4.26 2.70
CA GLU A 90 -6.18 5.70 2.43
C GLU A 90 -5.42 6.09 1.17
N ARG A 91 -4.19 5.59 0.98
CA ARG A 91 -3.40 5.85 -0.24
C ARG A 91 -4.08 5.29 -1.49
N GLN A 92 -4.62 4.08 -1.42
CA GLN A 92 -5.35 3.47 -2.53
C GLN A 92 -6.62 4.27 -2.88
N LEU A 93 -7.36 4.76 -1.88
CA LEU A 93 -8.54 5.60 -2.11
C LEU A 93 -8.19 7.01 -2.58
N ALA A 94 -7.07 7.59 -2.11
CA ALA A 94 -6.60 8.92 -2.51
C ALA A 94 -6.10 8.96 -3.95
N GLY A 95 -5.46 7.88 -4.43
CA GLY A 95 -5.06 7.72 -5.83
C GLY A 95 -6.23 7.69 -6.85
N ARG A 96 -7.47 7.80 -6.38
CA ARG A 96 -8.68 7.98 -7.19
C ARG A 96 -8.98 9.46 -7.51
N ARG A 97 -8.53 10.40 -6.68
CA ARG A 97 -8.79 11.84 -6.84
C ARG A 97 -7.85 12.44 -7.88
#